data_AF-A0A0P9DW28-F1
#
_entry.id   AF-A0A0P9DW28-F1
#
_cell.length_a   1.000
_cell.length_b   1.000
_cell.length_c   1.000
_cell.angle_alpha   90.00
_cell.angle_beta   90.00
_cell.angle_gamma   90.00
#
_symmetry.space_group_name_H-M   'P 1'
#
loop_
_entity.id
_entity.type
_entity.pdbx_description
1 polymer ?
#
loop_
_entity_poly.entity_id
_entity_poly.type
_entity_poly.pdbx_seq_one_letter_code
_entity_poly.pdbx_strand_id
1 'polypeptide(L)'
;LLALLAVFREGAETAVFYLGMAPSISMRDLLLGFGAGAAVLAVLAVLMLVVGVKLPLRPFFRVAGLLVYYLGFKFVGTGLHALQVADVLPTSPIGSGDSNAVLEFFGIYLTWQTLLPQLLLLAAALAVFFYLRAQERRARGVGTPAVA
;
A
#
# COMPACT_ATOMS: atom_id res chain seq x y z
N LEU A 1 -22.62 2.84 6.24
CA LEU A 1 -21.58 3.76 6.75
C LEU A 1 -20.18 3.40 6.23
N LEU A 2 -19.67 2.18 6.45
CA LEU A 2 -18.33 1.77 5.97
C LEU A 2 -18.15 1.91 4.45
N ALA A 3 -19.12 1.49 3.64
CA ALA A 3 -19.06 1.64 2.17
C ALA A 3 -19.04 3.11 1.72
N LEU A 4 -19.78 4.00 2.40
CA LEU A 4 -19.79 5.43 2.09
C LEU A 4 -18.44 6.08 2.40
N LEU A 5 -17.88 5.82 3.58
CA LEU A 5 -16.56 6.33 3.97
C LEU A 5 -15.46 5.81 3.04
N ALA A 6 -15.54 4.54 2.64
CA ALA A 6 -14.58 3.96 1.70
C ALA A 6 -14.62 4.67 0.34
N VAL A 7 -15.81 4.85 -0.24
CA VAL A 7 -15.97 5.58 -1.52
C VAL A 7 -15.50 7.02 -1.40
N PHE A 8 -15.82 7.70 -0.30
CA PHE A 8 -15.37 9.07 -0.06
C PHE A 8 -13.84 9.18 0.04
N ARG A 9 -13.17 8.25 0.73
CA ARG A 9 -11.71 8.22 0.84
C ARG A 9 -11.04 8.07 -0.52
N GLU A 10 -11.39 7.03 -1.27
CA GLU A 10 -10.80 6.78 -2.60
C GLU A 10 -11.08 7.93 -3.57
N GLY A 11 -12.29 8.51 -3.50
CA GLY A 11 -12.66 9.68 -4.27
C GLY A 11 -11.84 10.93 -3.89
N ALA A 12 -11.58 11.14 -2.60
CA ALA A 12 -10.76 12.25 -2.12
C ALA A 12 -9.30 12.13 -2.55
N GLU A 13 -8.70 10.93 -2.45
CA GLU A 13 -7.34 10.66 -2.93
C GLU A 13 -7.22 10.93 -4.44
N THR A 14 -8.21 10.49 -5.22
CA THR A 14 -8.27 10.73 -6.67
C THR A 14 -8.43 12.22 -7.00
N ALA A 15 -9.28 12.94 -6.26
CA ALA A 15 -9.51 14.36 -6.47
C ALA A 15 -8.25 15.20 -6.16
N VAL A 16 -7.56 14.91 -5.05
CA VAL A 16 -6.29 15.58 -4.69
C VAL A 16 -5.20 15.28 -5.72
N PHE A 17 -5.14 14.05 -6.23
CA PHE A 17 -4.22 13.67 -7.30
C PHE A 17 -4.46 14.48 -8.59
N TYR A 18 -5.72 14.59 -9.03
CA TYR A 18 -6.06 15.42 -10.19
C TYR A 18 -5.76 16.90 -9.97
N LEU A 19 -6.02 17.41 -8.77
CA LEU A 19 -5.70 18.80 -8.43
C LEU A 19 -4.20 19.07 -8.50
N GLY A 20 -3.36 18.12 -8.08
CA GLY A 20 -1.91 18.22 -8.17
C GLY A 20 -1.36 18.14 -9.60
N MET A 21 -2.01 17.40 -10.49
CA MET A 21 -1.59 17.27 -11.89
C MET A 21 -2.18 18.34 -12.82
N ALA A 22 -3.31 18.95 -12.46
CA ALA A 22 -3.99 19.91 -13.31
C ALA A 22 -3.11 21.08 -13.81
N PRO A 23 -2.17 21.64 -13.02
CA PRO A 23 -1.31 22.73 -13.49
C PRO A 23 -0.27 22.31 -14.53
N SER A 24 0.08 21.02 -14.62
CA SER A 24 1.16 20.52 -15.48
C SER A 24 0.68 19.94 -16.82
N ILE A 25 -0.63 19.94 -17.09
CA ILE A 25 -1.24 19.32 -18.28
C ILE A 25 -2.28 20.27 -18.90
N SER A 26 -2.47 20.20 -20.22
CA SER A 26 -3.54 20.97 -20.88
C SER A 26 -4.92 20.50 -20.43
N MET A 27 -5.88 21.42 -20.29
CA MET A 27 -7.26 21.09 -19.89
C MET A 27 -7.91 20.05 -20.82
N ARG A 28 -7.58 20.08 -22.11
CA ARG A 28 -8.10 19.13 -23.10
C ARG A 28 -7.61 17.71 -22.83
N ASP A 29 -6.31 17.55 -22.57
CA ASP A 29 -5.71 16.23 -22.31
C ASP A 29 -6.18 15.66 -20.97
N LEU A 30 -6.34 16.54 -19.97
CA LEU A 30 -6.92 16.17 -18.67
C LEU A 30 -8.34 15.60 -18.81
N LEU A 31 -9.21 16.27 -19.56
CA LEU A 31 -10.59 15.83 -19.78
C LEU A 31 -10.67 14.54 -20.60
N LEU A 32 -9.83 14.40 -21.63
CA LEU A 32 -9.74 13.16 -22.42
C LEU A 32 -9.27 12.00 -21.56
N GLY A 33 -8.22 12.20 -20.76
CA GLY A 33 -7.70 11.19 -19.84
C GLY A 33 -8.73 10.80 -18.78
N PHE A 34 -9.42 11.77 -18.19
CA PHE A 34 -10.51 11.52 -17.23
C PHE A 34 -11.64 10.71 -17.85
N GLY A 35 -12.11 11.10 -19.05
CA GLY A 35 -13.15 10.38 -19.77
C GLY A 35 -12.76 8.95 -20.14
N ALA A 36 -11.54 8.75 -20.63
CA ALA A 36 -11.01 7.42 -20.94
C ALA A 36 -10.88 6.55 -19.67
N GLY A 37 -10.36 7.11 -18.58
CA GLY A 37 -10.26 6.42 -17.29
C GLY A 37 -11.63 6.03 -16.73
N ALA A 38 -12.61 6.93 -16.78
CA ALA A 38 -13.98 6.65 -16.36
C ALA A 38 -14.62 5.53 -17.18
N ALA A 39 -14.39 5.49 -18.49
CA ALA A 39 -14.88 4.42 -19.35
C ALA A 39 -14.26 3.06 -18.99
N VAL A 40 -12.94 3.01 -18.76
CA VAL A 40 -12.25 1.78 -18.32
C VAL A 40 -12.77 1.32 -16.95
N LEU A 41 -12.94 2.24 -16.01
CA LEU A 41 -13.48 1.93 -14.68
C LEU A 41 -14.92 1.40 -14.76
N ALA A 42 -15.76 1.96 -15.64
CA ALA A 42 -17.12 1.45 -15.85
C ALA A 42 -17.11 0.00 -16.37
N VAL A 43 -16.23 -0.31 -17.33
CA VAL A 43 -16.05 -1.68 -17.82
C VAL A 43 -15.58 -2.61 -16.71
N LEU A 44 -14.58 -2.20 -15.92
CA LEU A 44 -14.09 -2.99 -14.78
C LEU A 44 -15.17 -3.18 -13.71
N ALA A 45 -15.97 -2.16 -13.42
CA ALA A 45 -17.07 -2.25 -12.47
C ALA A 45 -18.12 -3.27 -12.93
N VAL A 46 -18.53 -3.24 -14.20
CA VAL A 46 -19.44 -4.24 -14.76
C VAL A 46 -18.82 -5.64 -14.68
N LEU A 47 -17.55 -5.79 -15.05
CA LEU A 47 -16.84 -7.06 -14.97
C LEU A 47 -16.82 -7.60 -13.53
N MET A 48 -16.55 -6.75 -12.55
CA MET A 48 -16.57 -7.11 -11.13
C MET A 48 -17.97 -7.50 -10.65
N LEU A 49 -19.02 -6.81 -11.11
CA LEU A 49 -20.41 -7.17 -10.76
C LEU A 49 -20.82 -8.53 -11.35
N VAL A 50 -20.37 -8.84 -12.57
CA VAL A 50 -20.70 -10.10 -13.26
C VAL A 50 -19.84 -11.27 -12.76
N VAL A 51 -18.56 -11.06 -12.51
CA VAL A 51 -17.58 -12.12 -12.15
C VAL A 51 -17.42 -12.26 -10.62
N GLY A 52 -17.88 -11.29 -9.83
CA GLY A 52 -17.64 -11.20 -8.39
C GLY A 52 -18.10 -12.39 -7.55
N VAL A 53 -19.05 -13.19 -8.03
CA VAL A 53 -19.58 -14.37 -7.32
C VAL A 53 -18.54 -15.51 -7.20
N LYS A 54 -17.49 -15.52 -8.03
CA LYS A 54 -16.44 -16.56 -8.00
C LYS A 54 -15.15 -16.16 -7.28
N LEU A 55 -15.07 -14.97 -6.66
CA LEU A 55 -13.82 -14.52 -6.07
C LEU A 55 -13.54 -15.26 -4.74
N PRO A 56 -12.48 -16.09 -4.66
CA PRO A 56 -12.13 -16.73 -3.40
C PRO A 56 -11.62 -15.66 -2.42
N LEU A 57 -12.46 -15.30 -1.45
CA LEU A 57 -12.19 -14.19 -0.52
C LEU A 57 -10.88 -14.38 0.26
N ARG A 58 -10.58 -15.61 0.70
CA ARG A 58 -9.40 -15.90 1.52
C ARG A 58 -8.07 -15.55 0.81
N PRO A 59 -7.76 -16.05 -0.39
CA PRO A 59 -6.53 -15.65 -1.10
C PRO A 59 -6.58 -14.19 -1.57
N PHE A 60 -7.74 -13.66 -1.95
CA PHE A 60 -7.87 -12.25 -2.34
C PHE A 60 -7.43 -11.30 -1.22
N PHE A 61 -7.96 -11.47 0.00
CA PHE A 61 -7.57 -10.64 1.15
C PHE A 61 -6.11 -10.82 1.54
N ARG A 62 -5.51 -12.00 1.35
CA ARG A 62 -4.07 -12.19 1.60
C ARG A 62 -3.22 -11.39 0.62
N VAL A 63 -3.52 -11.47 -0.67
CA VAL A 63 -2.78 -10.73 -1.70
C VAL A 63 -3.00 -9.23 -1.53
N ALA A 64 -4.26 -8.78 -1.37
CA ALA A 64 -4.58 -7.38 -1.15
C ALA A 64 -3.90 -6.84 0.12
N GLY A 65 -3.93 -7.59 1.23
CA GLY A 65 -3.26 -7.21 2.47
C GLY A 65 -1.75 -7.07 2.30
N LEU A 66 -1.12 -8.00 1.58
CA LEU A 66 0.32 -7.92 1.27
C LEU A 66 0.64 -6.71 0.40
N LEU A 67 -0.18 -6.43 -0.62
CA LEU A 67 -0.02 -5.27 -1.50
C LEU A 67 -0.17 -3.95 -0.73
N VAL A 68 -1.20 -3.84 0.13
CA VAL A 68 -1.41 -2.66 0.97
C VAL A 68 -0.25 -2.46 1.94
N TYR A 69 0.24 -3.54 2.56
CA TYR A 69 1.42 -3.48 3.43
C TYR A 69 2.66 -3.02 2.66
N TYR A 70 2.92 -3.61 1.49
CA TYR A 70 4.03 -3.22 0.62
C TYR A 70 3.94 -1.73 0.24
N LEU A 71 2.76 -1.28 -0.17
CA LEU A 71 2.55 0.11 -0.58
C LEU A 71 2.77 1.07 0.60
N GLY A 72 2.28 0.72 1.79
CA GLY A 72 2.54 1.48 3.02
C GLY A 72 4.03 1.55 3.37
N PHE A 73 4.74 0.42 3.29
CA PHE A 73 6.19 0.36 3.49
C PHE A 73 6.95 1.27 2.50
N LYS A 74 6.57 1.21 1.23
CA LYS A 74 7.13 2.04 0.16
C LYS A 74 6.85 3.53 0.40
N PHE A 75 5.62 3.88 0.73
CA PHE A 75 5.20 5.27 0.98
C PHE A 75 5.90 5.89 2.18
N VAL A 76 6.20 5.13 3.23
CA VAL A 76 7.00 5.63 4.34
C VAL A 76 8.39 6.05 3.87
N GLY A 77 9.06 5.19 3.09
CA GLY A 77 10.40 5.50 2.58
C GLY A 77 10.41 6.64 1.56
N THR A 78 9.54 6.58 0.54
CA THR A 78 9.44 7.63 -0.49
C THR A 78 8.92 8.94 0.08
N GLY A 79 8.00 8.90 1.04
CA GLY A 79 7.44 10.09 1.69
C GLY A 79 8.46 10.80 2.57
N LEU A 80 9.21 10.05 3.39
CA LEU A 80 10.30 10.62 4.18
C LEU A 80 11.42 11.16 3.30
N HIS A 81 11.76 10.47 2.20
CA HIS A 81 12.71 10.97 1.23
C HIS A 81 12.22 12.24 0.52
N ALA A 82 10.93 12.32 0.16
CA ALA A 82 10.35 13.52 -0.44
C ALA A 82 10.45 14.73 0.51
N LEU A 83 10.29 14.52 1.82
CA LEU A 83 10.47 15.57 2.82
C LEU A 83 11.95 15.99 3.00
N GLN A 84 12.89 15.05 2.81
CA GLN A 84 14.32 15.37 2.76
C GLN A 84 14.67 16.21 1.52
N VAL A 85 14.11 15.86 0.36
CA VAL A 85 14.28 16.64 -0.88
C VAL A 85 13.64 18.03 -0.77
N ALA A 86 12.56 18.15 0.00
CA ALA A 86 11.91 19.42 0.32
C ALA A 86 12.63 20.23 1.43
N ASP A 87 13.79 19.79 1.92
CA ASP A 87 14.60 20.41 2.97
C ASP A 87 13.87 20.55 4.33
N VAL A 88 12.79 19.77 4.54
CA VAL A 88 12.01 19.75 5.79
C VAL A 88 12.62 18.81 6.83
N LEU A 89 13.28 17.74 6.39
CA LEU A 89 13.88 16.71 7.24
C LEU A 89 15.40 16.67 7.03
N PRO A 90 16.21 16.63 8.09
CA PRO A 90 17.65 16.49 7.97
C PRO A 90 18.03 15.17 7.31
N THR A 91 19.06 15.23 6.47
CA THR A 91 19.60 14.07 5.75
C THR A 91 20.83 13.54 6.48
N SER A 92 20.82 12.25 6.81
CA SER A 92 22.01 11.56 7.34
C SER A 92 22.22 10.26 6.55
N PRO A 93 22.95 10.33 5.42
CA PRO A 93 23.22 9.17 4.58
C PRO A 93 24.03 8.09 5.31
N ILE A 94 23.72 6.82 5.03
CA ILE A 94 24.42 5.66 5.58
C ILE A 94 25.38 5.10 4.52
N GLY A 95 26.61 5.60 4.50
CA GLY A 95 27.62 5.17 3.52
C GLY A 95 27.60 5.95 2.21
N SER A 96 28.49 5.58 1.30
CA SER A 96 28.78 6.29 0.03
C SER A 96 28.19 5.62 -1.21
N GLY A 97 27.25 4.68 -1.04
CA GLY A 97 26.60 3.98 -2.15
C GLY A 97 25.36 4.74 -2.62
N ASP A 98 25.36 5.18 -3.87
CA ASP A 98 24.17 5.76 -4.51
C ASP A 98 23.00 4.78 -4.47
N SER A 99 21.77 5.31 -4.38
CA SER A 99 20.56 4.49 -4.54
C SER A 99 20.59 3.84 -5.93
N ASN A 100 20.50 2.51 -5.97
CA ASN A 100 20.32 1.80 -7.22
C ASN A 100 18.81 1.71 -7.54
N ALA A 101 18.47 1.53 -8.82
CA ALA A 101 17.06 1.45 -9.26
C ALA A 101 16.25 0.34 -8.54
N VAL A 102 16.93 -0.69 -8.03
CA VAL A 102 16.30 -1.77 -7.24
C VAL A 102 15.85 -1.26 -5.87
N LEU A 103 16.69 -0.51 -5.16
CA LEU A 103 16.37 0.08 -3.86
C LEU A 103 15.21 1.09 -3.99
N GLU A 104 15.23 1.92 -5.02
CA GLU A 104 14.16 2.89 -5.30
C GLU A 104 12.83 2.22 -5.62
N PHE A 105 12.85 1.07 -6.31
CA PHE A 105 11.64 0.29 -6.56
C PHE A 105 10.94 -0.14 -5.26
N PHE A 106 11.71 -0.53 -4.24
CA PHE A 106 11.20 -0.86 -2.91
C PHE A 106 10.97 0.37 -2.02
N GLY A 107 11.29 1.58 -2.49
CA GLY A 107 11.22 2.81 -1.71
C GLY A 107 12.25 2.85 -0.58
N ILE A 108 13.36 2.14 -0.71
CA ILE A 108 14.42 2.12 0.29
C ILE A 108 15.44 3.18 -0.08
N TYR A 109 15.61 4.16 0.80
CA TYR A 109 16.62 5.21 0.67
C TYR A 109 17.63 5.04 1.79
N LEU A 110 18.91 5.21 1.46
CA LEU A 110 20.02 4.91 2.35
C LEU A 110 20.29 6.05 3.35
N THR A 111 19.27 6.42 4.12
CA THR A 111 19.37 7.41 5.21
C THR A 111 18.83 6.84 6.52
N TRP A 112 19.36 7.27 7.65
CA TRP A 112 18.88 6.80 8.97
C TRP A 112 17.40 7.13 9.19
N GLN A 113 16.97 8.30 8.74
CA GLN A 113 15.61 8.80 8.93
C GLN A 113 14.58 7.99 8.13
N THR A 114 14.92 7.49 6.94
CA THR A 114 14.04 6.65 6.13
C THR A 114 14.09 5.18 6.55
N LEU A 115 15.27 4.69 6.91
CA LEU A 115 15.50 3.27 7.19
C LEU A 115 14.96 2.85 8.57
N LEU A 116 15.09 3.69 9.60
CA LEU A 116 14.61 3.37 10.95
C LEU A 116 13.09 3.09 10.98
N PRO A 117 12.22 3.96 10.41
CA PRO A 117 10.78 3.69 10.36
C PRO A 117 10.43 2.44 9.54
N GLN A 118 11.13 2.21 8.43
CA GLN A 118 10.94 1.01 7.61
C GLN A 118 11.32 -0.28 8.36
N LEU A 119 12.44 -0.28 9.08
CA LEU A 119 12.87 -1.40 9.92
C LEU A 119 11.88 -1.65 11.06
N LEU A 120 11.35 -0.59 11.68
CA LEU A 120 10.33 -0.70 12.71
C LEU A 120 9.03 -1.31 12.16
N LEU A 121 8.58 -0.90 10.98
CA LEU A 121 7.43 -1.49 10.29
C LEU A 121 7.64 -2.98 9.98
N LEU A 122 8.85 -3.34 9.54
CA LEU A 122 9.22 -4.74 9.28
C LEU A 122 9.23 -5.57 10.57
N ALA A 123 9.83 -5.03 11.64
CA ALA A 123 9.87 -5.68 12.95
C ALA A 123 8.46 -5.88 13.53
N ALA A 124 7.59 -4.88 13.41
CA ALA A 124 6.19 -4.97 13.82
C ALA A 124 5.45 -6.06 13.04
N ALA A 125 5.62 -6.12 11.71
CA ALA A 125 5.01 -7.16 10.88
C ALA A 125 5.48 -8.57 11.27
N LEU A 126 6.78 -8.74 11.53
CA LEU A 126 7.34 -10.02 12.01
C LEU A 126 6.77 -10.38 13.38
N ALA A 127 6.71 -9.43 14.32
CA ALA A 127 6.15 -9.67 15.66
C ALA A 127 4.68 -10.12 15.58
N VAL A 128 3.86 -9.44 14.77
CA VAL A 128 2.47 -9.83 14.52
C VAL A 128 2.39 -11.21 13.88
N PHE A 129 3.21 -11.50 12.88
CA PHE A 129 3.26 -12.80 12.23
C PHE A 129 3.58 -13.94 13.21
N PHE A 130 4.60 -13.76 14.06
CA PHE A 130 4.96 -14.75 15.08
C PHE A 130 3.88 -14.88 16.15
N TYR A 131 3.25 -13.78 16.57
CA TYR A 131 2.14 -13.80 17.53
C TYR A 131 0.94 -14.58 17.00
N LEU A 132 0.50 -14.30 15.77
CA LEU A 132 -0.60 -15.00 15.13
C LEU A 132 -0.29 -16.49 14.97
N ARG A 133 0.93 -16.83 14.53
CA ARG A 133 1.37 -18.23 14.40
C ARG A 133 1.43 -18.95 15.74
N ALA A 134 1.81 -18.26 16.82
CA ALA A 134 1.80 -18.82 18.17
C ALA A 134 0.36 -19.08 18.66
N GLN A 135 -0.60 -18.18 18.37
CA GLN A 135 -2.01 -18.42 18.67
C GLN A 135 -2.58 -19.62 17.91
N GLU A 136 -2.28 -19.75 16.61
CA GLU A 136 -2.74 -20.90 15.82
C GLU A 136 -2.22 -22.23 16.37
N ARG A 137 -0.97 -22.28 16.83
CA ARG A 137 -0.39 -23.47 17.49
C ARG A 137 -1.11 -23.79 18.80
N ARG A 138 -1.42 -22.78 19.61
CA ARG A 138 -2.17 -22.95 20.88
C ARG A 138 -3.60 -23.44 20.64
N ALA A 139 -4.30 -22.88 19.65
CA ALA A 139 -5.66 -23.29 19.30
C ALA A 139 -5.74 -24.74 18.80
N ARG A 140 -4.72 -25.23 18.07
CA ARG A 140 -4.65 -26.63 17.62
C ARG A 140 -4.27 -27.61 18.75
N GLY A 141 -3.54 -27.16 19.76
CA GLY A 141 -3.16 -27.99 20.92
C GLY A 141 -4.29 -28.30 21.91
N VAL A 142 -5.36 -27.50 21.91
CA VAL A 142 -6.51 -27.65 22.83
C VAL A 142 -7.65 -28.51 22.21
N GLY A 143 -7.61 -28.76 20.90
CA GLY A 143 -8.72 -29.38 20.15
C GLY A 143 -8.76 -30.91 20.07
N THR A 144 -8.00 -31.65 20.89
CA THR A 144 -8.05 -33.12 20.89
C THR A 144 -8.56 -33.62 22.25
N PRO A 145 -9.88 -33.85 22.44
CA PRO A 145 -10.28 -34.82 23.44
C PRO A 145 -9.78 -36.18 22.94
N ALA A 146 -8.92 -36.80 23.73
CA ALA A 146 -8.60 -38.21 23.59
C ALA A 146 -9.92 -38.99 23.71
N VAL A 147 -10.45 -39.45 22.58
CA VAL A 147 -11.43 -40.53 22.56
C VAL A 147 -10.62 -41.80 22.33
N ALA A 148 -10.33 -42.47 23.44
CA ALA A 148 -9.89 -43.86 23.53
C ALA A 148 -11.08 -44.69 24.02
#